data_AF-S7S1G8-F1
#
_entry.id   AF-S7S1G8-F1
#
_cell.length_a   1.000
_cell.length_b   1.000
_cell.length_c   1.000
_cell.angle_alpha   90.00
_cell.angle_beta   90.00
_cell.angle_gamma   90.00
#
_symmetry.space_group_name_H-M   'P 1'
#
loop_
_entity.id
_entity.type
_entity.pdbx_description
1 polymer ?
#
loop_
_entity_poly.entity_id
_entity_poly.type
_entity_poly.pdbx_seq_one_letter_code
_entity_poly.pdbx_strand_id
1 'polypeptide(L)'
;MSSGNIVLRFQYPPSGSNSDIRTFRVYHVIGDSSDVAELYRFYHPLTGLSSGVTTFQRRNLTTNVWDSAGQIDWTSNSNATVTFGIDDVNIRDLRRAKKSSSKSRRFKAGGSEYKWKIAENNIDLFCVDSRGRTVATWAQSELTLCVVPSAEAILDHLVVTCLLHLWIRQLGRW
;
A
#
# COMPACT_ATOMS: atom_id res chain seq x y z
N MET A 1 -24.74 3.14 -8.40
CA MET A 1 -24.09 4.45 -8.13
C MET A 1 -22.75 4.42 -8.85
N SER A 2 -22.48 5.36 -9.76
CA SER A 2 -21.15 5.48 -10.36
C SER A 2 -20.21 6.05 -9.29
N SER A 3 -19.67 5.18 -8.45
CA SER A 3 -18.76 5.57 -7.38
C SER A 3 -17.54 6.24 -8.00
N GLY A 4 -17.22 7.45 -7.53
CA GLY A 4 -15.94 8.08 -7.83
C GLY A 4 -14.77 7.19 -7.40
N ASN A 5 -13.56 7.56 -7.81
CA ASN A 5 -12.35 6.87 -7.35
C ASN A 5 -12.30 6.82 -5.81
N ILE A 6 -11.80 5.72 -5.27
CA ILE A 6 -11.54 5.58 -3.84
C ILE A 6 -10.27 6.37 -3.54
N VAL A 7 -10.37 7.45 -2.77
CA VAL A 7 -9.24 8.32 -2.43
C VAL A 7 -8.78 8.03 -1.01
N LEU A 8 -7.54 7.55 -0.88
CA LEU A 8 -6.96 7.11 0.39
C LEU A 8 -5.80 8.01 0.80
N ARG A 9 -5.95 8.78 1.87
CA ARG A 9 -4.89 9.62 2.43
C ARG A 9 -4.12 8.88 3.51
N PHE A 10 -2.81 8.76 3.33
CA PHE A 10 -1.90 8.16 4.30
C PHE A 10 -1.49 9.23 5.30
N GLN A 11 -1.63 8.93 6.58
CA GLN A 11 -1.22 9.79 7.68
C GLN A 11 -0.14 9.08 8.50
N TYR A 12 1.08 9.57 8.37
CA TYR A 12 2.20 9.13 9.20
C TYR A 12 2.20 9.89 10.54
N PRO A 13 2.80 9.32 11.59
CA PRO A 13 3.05 10.00 12.84
C PRO A 13 3.84 11.31 12.65
N PRO A 14 3.71 12.30 13.54
CA PRO A 14 4.40 13.58 13.43
C PRO A 14 5.93 13.41 13.33
N SER A 15 6.55 14.27 12.53
CA SER A 15 8.01 14.38 12.41
C SER A 15 8.63 14.63 13.79
N GLY A 16 9.59 13.80 14.20
CA GLY A 16 10.23 13.87 15.52
C GLY A 16 9.62 12.91 16.56
N SER A 17 8.49 12.29 16.27
CA SER A 17 8.16 11.03 16.95
C SER A 17 9.12 9.97 16.41
N ASN A 18 9.77 9.21 17.30
CA ASN A 18 10.56 8.04 16.93
C ASN A 18 9.60 6.94 16.46
N SER A 19 8.82 7.18 15.41
CA SER A 19 7.80 6.28 14.89
C SER A 19 8.21 5.78 13.53
N ASP A 20 8.13 4.47 13.36
CA ASP A 20 8.44 3.79 12.10
C ASP A 20 7.42 4.16 11.01
N ILE A 21 7.85 4.33 9.74
CA ILE A 21 6.92 4.62 8.64
C ILE A 21 5.97 3.45 8.34
N ARG A 22 6.30 2.25 8.83
CA ARG A 22 5.42 1.07 8.83
C ARG A 22 4.31 1.17 9.88
N THR A 23 4.30 2.23 10.69
CA THR A 23 3.20 2.61 11.59
C THR A 23 2.52 3.86 11.05
N PHE A 24 1.33 3.71 10.48
CA PHE A 24 0.57 4.82 9.89
C PHE A 24 -0.92 4.47 9.81
N ARG A 25 -1.73 5.48 9.54
CA ARG A 25 -3.18 5.32 9.34
C ARG A 25 -3.53 5.68 7.90
N VAL A 26 -4.59 5.09 7.38
CA VAL A 26 -5.12 5.43 6.06
C VAL A 26 -6.57 5.85 6.20
N TYR A 27 -6.90 7.00 5.63
CA TYR A 27 -8.23 7.60 5.67
C TYR A 27 -8.84 7.57 4.27
N HIS A 28 -10.08 7.10 4.17
CA HIS A 28 -10.90 7.27 2.98
C HIS A 28 -11.52 8.66 2.98
N VAL A 29 -11.24 9.43 1.94
CA VAL A 29 -11.83 10.77 1.71
C VAL A 29 -13.17 10.59 1.00
N ILE A 30 -14.26 11.01 1.63
CA ILE A 30 -15.62 10.77 1.14
C ILE A 30 -16.11 12.04 0.41
N GLY A 31 -16.10 12.00 -0.93
CA GLY A 31 -16.53 13.13 -1.75
C GLY A 31 -15.57 14.34 -1.67
N ASP A 32 -16.10 15.53 -1.94
CA ASP A 32 -15.35 16.80 -1.87
C ASP A 32 -15.40 17.45 -0.47
N SER A 33 -15.99 16.77 0.52
CA SER A 33 -16.09 17.29 1.89
C SER A 33 -14.81 16.98 2.69
N SER A 34 -14.64 17.69 3.80
CA SER A 34 -13.61 17.38 4.81
C SER A 34 -13.90 16.08 5.59
N ASP A 35 -14.94 15.33 5.23
CA ASP A 35 -15.28 14.07 5.89
C ASP A 35 -14.31 12.97 5.49
N VAL A 36 -13.63 12.43 6.49
CA VAL A 36 -12.68 11.34 6.33
C VAL A 36 -13.04 10.21 7.27
N ALA A 37 -13.07 8.99 6.73
CA ALA A 37 -13.25 7.79 7.53
C ALA A 37 -11.91 7.05 7.64
N GLU A 38 -11.44 6.80 8.86
CA GLU A 38 -10.28 5.94 9.07
C GLU A 38 -10.60 4.52 8.57
N LEU A 39 -9.83 4.04 7.60
CA LEU A 39 -10.07 2.77 6.91
C LEU A 39 -9.01 1.72 7.21
N TYR A 40 -7.73 2.10 7.34
CA TYR A 40 -6.67 1.17 7.72
C TYR A 40 -5.82 1.67 8.88
N ARG A 41 -5.33 0.72 9.67
CA ARG A 41 -4.32 0.91 10.72
C ARG A 41 -3.16 -0.02 10.46
N PHE A 42 -1.97 0.54 10.28
CA PHE A 42 -0.72 -0.19 10.25
C PHE A 42 0.04 0.09 11.54
N TYR A 43 0.56 -0.97 12.16
CA TYR A 43 1.32 -0.87 13.39
C TYR A 43 2.54 -1.78 13.35
N HIS A 44 3.71 -1.20 13.55
CA HIS A 44 4.98 -1.89 13.77
C HIS A 44 5.46 -1.61 15.21
N PRO A 45 5.69 -2.64 16.03
CA PRO A 45 5.86 -2.49 17.47
C PRO A 45 7.17 -1.84 17.91
N LEU A 46 8.21 -1.83 17.06
CA LEU A 46 9.56 -1.38 17.46
C LEU A 46 10.21 -0.50 16.39
N THR A 47 10.31 0.80 16.66
CA THR A 47 10.99 1.73 15.77
C THR A 47 12.47 1.42 15.67
N GLY A 48 13.00 1.43 14.45
CA GLY A 48 14.43 1.28 14.18
C GLY A 48 14.90 -0.17 14.10
N LEU A 49 14.02 -1.16 14.35
CA LEU A 49 14.34 -2.55 14.08
C LEU A 49 14.04 -2.92 12.62
N SER A 50 15.02 -3.55 11.98
CA SER A 50 14.88 -4.03 10.61
C SER A 50 14.02 -5.29 10.47
N SER A 51 13.61 -5.89 11.60
CA SER A 51 12.83 -7.12 11.68
C SER A 51 11.63 -6.96 12.63
N GLY A 52 10.68 -7.89 12.55
CA GLY A 52 9.49 -7.90 13.38
C GLY A 52 8.22 -7.85 12.55
N VAL A 53 7.06 -7.83 13.21
CA VAL A 53 5.77 -7.95 12.52
C VAL A 53 5.09 -6.59 12.44
N THR A 54 4.73 -6.17 11.22
CA THR A 54 3.78 -5.06 11.01
C THR A 54 2.39 -5.65 10.81
N THR A 55 1.45 -5.41 11.71
CA THR A 55 0.06 -5.82 11.54
C THR A 55 -0.73 -4.73 10.81
N PHE A 56 -1.69 -5.11 9.98
CA PHE A 56 -2.63 -4.16 9.41
C PHE A 56 -4.09 -4.61 9.58
N GLN A 57 -4.91 -3.66 10.03
CA GLN A 57 -6.34 -3.84 10.23
C GLN A 57 -7.09 -2.99 9.24
N ARG A 58 -8.26 -3.48 8.79
CA ARG A 58 -9.19 -2.74 7.94
C ARG A 58 -10.49 -2.55 8.69
N ARG A 59 -11.03 -1.34 8.63
CA ARG A 59 -12.34 -1.02 9.21
C ARG A 59 -13.45 -1.47 8.27
N ASN A 60 -14.37 -2.27 8.77
CA ASN A 60 -15.63 -2.51 8.09
C ASN A 60 -16.52 -1.28 8.25
N LEU A 61 -16.78 -0.55 7.15
CA LEU A 61 -17.56 0.70 7.20
C LEU A 61 -19.05 0.47 7.48
N THR A 62 -19.56 -0.76 7.30
CA THR A 62 -20.95 -1.11 7.62
C THR A 62 -21.14 -1.36 9.12
N THR A 63 -20.25 -2.14 9.73
CA THR A 63 -20.35 -2.51 11.16
C THR A 63 -19.55 -1.57 12.07
N ASN A 64 -18.68 -0.74 11.51
CA ASN A 64 -17.69 0.08 12.21
C ASN A 64 -16.66 -0.70 13.04
N VAL A 65 -16.55 -2.02 12.83
CA VAL A 65 -15.60 -2.91 13.52
C VAL A 65 -14.25 -2.93 12.79
N TRP A 66 -13.17 -3.11 13.54
CA TRP A 66 -11.83 -3.32 13.00
C TRP A 66 -11.54 -4.81 12.83
N ASP A 67 -11.31 -5.22 11.60
CA ASP A 67 -10.96 -6.59 11.25
C ASP A 67 -9.46 -6.70 10.98
N SER A 68 -8.86 -7.82 11.41
CA SER A 68 -7.47 -8.13 11.05
C SER A 68 -7.39 -8.48 9.57
N ALA A 69 -6.81 -7.58 8.77
CA ALA A 69 -6.70 -7.76 7.32
C ALA A 69 -5.42 -8.52 6.93
N GLY A 70 -4.37 -8.44 7.75
CA GLY A 70 -3.17 -9.23 7.56
C GLY A 70 -1.96 -8.70 8.34
N GLN A 71 -0.79 -9.17 7.94
CA GLN A 71 0.47 -8.78 8.55
C GLN A 71 1.64 -8.85 7.56
N ILE A 72 2.75 -8.23 7.92
CA ILE A 72 4.02 -8.25 7.21
C ILE A 72 5.09 -8.70 8.22
N ASP A 73 5.60 -9.91 8.05
CA ASP A 73 6.70 -10.44 8.85
C ASP A 73 8.03 -10.04 8.19
N TRP A 74 8.72 -9.07 8.80
CA TRP A 74 10.00 -8.57 8.33
C TRP A 74 11.14 -9.39 8.90
N THR A 75 11.96 -9.96 8.01
CA THR A 75 13.23 -10.61 8.38
C THR A 75 14.43 -9.68 8.19
N SER A 76 14.26 -8.61 7.41
CA SER A 76 15.20 -7.50 7.26
C SER A 76 14.50 -6.29 6.65
N ASN A 77 15.21 -5.17 6.51
CA ASN A 77 14.71 -3.96 5.82
C ASN A 77 14.26 -4.21 4.37
N SER A 78 14.61 -5.32 3.74
CA SER A 78 14.26 -5.58 2.34
C SER A 78 13.70 -6.98 2.07
N ASN A 79 13.47 -7.76 3.13
CA ASN A 79 12.93 -9.11 3.02
C ASN A 79 11.80 -9.29 4.03
N ALA A 80 10.65 -9.73 3.53
CA ALA A 80 9.46 -9.95 4.33
C ALA A 80 8.52 -10.95 3.68
N THR A 81 7.63 -11.52 4.48
CA THR A 81 6.47 -12.30 4.03
C THR A 81 5.22 -11.53 4.42
N VAL A 82 4.33 -11.32 3.46
CA VAL A 82 3.05 -10.63 3.66
C VAL A 82 1.94 -11.67 3.68
N THR A 83 1.14 -11.67 4.72
CA THR A 83 -0.06 -12.48 4.84
C THR A 83 -1.28 -11.66 4.46
N PHE A 84 -2.02 -12.08 3.43
CA PHE A 84 -3.33 -11.55 3.05
C PHE A 84 -4.41 -12.60 3.33
N GLY A 85 -5.10 -12.50 4.47
CA GLY A 85 -6.03 -13.55 4.89
C GLY A 85 -5.32 -14.88 5.11
N ILE A 86 -5.50 -15.84 4.20
CA ILE A 86 -4.87 -17.18 4.24
C ILE A 86 -3.63 -17.30 3.34
N ASP A 87 -3.36 -16.29 2.51
CA ASP A 87 -2.28 -16.34 1.52
C ASP A 87 -1.01 -15.69 2.06
N ASP A 88 0.10 -16.43 2.05
CA ASP A 88 1.43 -15.91 2.36
C ASP A 88 2.22 -15.65 1.07
N VAL A 89 2.69 -14.41 0.91
CA VAL A 89 3.40 -13.96 -0.29
C VAL A 89 4.71 -13.28 0.09
N ASN A 90 5.82 -13.76 -0.48
CA ASN A 90 7.11 -13.13 -0.26
C ASN A 90 7.16 -11.73 -0.91
N ILE A 91 7.83 -10.78 -0.26
CA ILE A 91 8.00 -9.41 -0.78
C ILE A 91 8.60 -9.37 -2.19
N ARG A 92 9.42 -10.36 -2.56
CA ARG A 92 10.00 -10.48 -3.91
C ARG A 92 8.93 -10.71 -4.97
N ASP A 93 7.89 -11.46 -4.65
CA ASP A 93 6.76 -11.73 -5.56
C ASP A 93 5.78 -10.56 -5.64
N LEU A 94 5.70 -9.74 -4.59
CA LEU A 94 4.94 -8.48 -4.58
C LEU A 94 5.66 -7.32 -5.26
N ARG A 95 6.95 -7.49 -5.57
CA ARG A 95 7.81 -6.47 -6.20
C ARG A 95 8.65 -7.06 -7.33
N ARG A 96 8.11 -8.01 -8.09
CA ARG A 96 8.88 -8.77 -9.07
C ARG A 96 9.28 -7.91 -10.28
N ALA A 97 10.57 -7.81 -10.55
CA ALA A 97 11.08 -7.21 -11.79
C ALA A 97 11.05 -8.25 -12.93
N LYS A 98 10.69 -7.85 -14.16
CA LYS A 98 10.78 -8.77 -15.33
C LYS A 98 12.23 -9.10 -15.70
N LYS A 99 13.12 -8.12 -15.53
CA LYS A 99 14.57 -8.18 -15.77
C LYS A 99 15.26 -7.15 -14.89
N SER A 100 16.56 -7.26 -14.69
CA SER A 100 17.35 -6.35 -13.84
C SER A 100 17.18 -4.86 -14.19
N SER A 101 17.08 -4.54 -15.48
CA SER A 101 16.88 -3.16 -15.97
C SER A 101 15.42 -2.68 -15.96
N SER A 102 14.48 -3.48 -15.43
CA SER A 102 13.07 -3.11 -15.45
C SER A 102 12.77 -1.97 -14.48
N LYS A 103 12.11 -0.92 -14.98
CA LYS A 103 11.59 0.18 -14.18
C LYS A 103 10.20 -0.10 -13.59
N SER A 104 9.69 -1.34 -13.64
CA SER A 104 8.38 -1.71 -13.11
C SER A 104 8.48 -2.89 -12.15
N ARG A 105 7.57 -2.95 -11.18
CA ARG A 105 7.50 -4.00 -10.17
C ARG A 105 6.12 -4.66 -10.22
N ARG A 106 6.09 -5.98 -10.41
CA ARG A 106 4.87 -6.76 -10.66
C ARG A 106 4.42 -7.47 -9.39
N PHE A 107 3.13 -7.68 -9.28
CA PHE A 107 2.51 -8.52 -8.27
C PHE A 107 1.24 -9.16 -8.82
N LYS A 108 0.76 -10.22 -8.18
CA LYS A 108 -0.54 -10.85 -8.48
C LYS A 108 -1.53 -10.54 -7.38
N ALA A 109 -2.78 -10.31 -7.76
CA ALA A 109 -3.92 -10.14 -6.85
C ALA A 109 -5.21 -10.50 -7.59
N GLY A 110 -6.19 -11.12 -6.92
CA GLY A 110 -7.49 -11.45 -7.55
C GLY A 110 -7.38 -12.21 -8.88
N GLY A 111 -6.42 -13.13 -8.99
CA GLY A 111 -6.16 -13.91 -10.21
C GLY A 111 -5.51 -13.15 -11.37
N SER A 112 -5.21 -11.85 -11.22
CA SER A 112 -4.63 -10.99 -12.26
C SER A 112 -3.22 -10.51 -11.89
N GLU A 113 -2.42 -10.13 -12.89
CA GLU A 113 -1.11 -9.48 -12.69
C GLU A 113 -1.20 -7.95 -12.88
N TYR A 114 -0.58 -7.23 -11.96
CA TYR A 114 -0.49 -5.77 -11.94
C TYR A 114 0.96 -5.33 -11.89
N LYS A 115 1.23 -4.05 -12.19
CA LYS A 115 2.57 -3.48 -12.10
C LYS A 115 2.58 -2.04 -11.61
N TRP A 116 3.41 -1.77 -10.61
CA TRP A 116 3.80 -0.44 -10.17
C TRP A 116 4.90 0.13 -11.05
N LYS A 117 4.80 1.42 -11.34
CA LYS A 117 5.73 2.23 -12.12
C LYS A 117 5.99 3.55 -11.40
N ILE A 118 7.19 4.09 -11.59
CA ILE A 118 7.51 5.47 -11.22
C ILE A 118 6.97 6.38 -12.33
N ALA A 119 6.30 7.47 -11.94
CA ALA A 119 5.80 8.49 -12.85
C ALA A 119 6.95 9.35 -13.42
N GLU A 120 6.66 10.20 -14.40
CA GLU A 120 7.66 11.02 -15.09
C GLU A 120 8.37 12.02 -14.17
N ASN A 121 7.70 12.47 -13.11
CA ASN A 121 8.29 13.35 -12.09
C ASN A 121 9.27 12.64 -11.15
N ASN A 122 9.53 11.34 -11.35
CA ASN A 122 10.42 10.48 -10.53
C ASN A 122 10.03 10.35 -9.05
N ILE A 123 8.87 10.89 -8.65
CA ILE A 123 8.42 10.98 -7.26
C ILE A 123 7.17 10.13 -7.09
N ASP A 124 6.17 10.34 -7.94
CA ASP A 124 4.88 9.66 -7.86
C ASP A 124 4.93 8.23 -8.40
N LEU A 125 3.93 7.44 -8.04
CA LEU A 125 3.78 6.07 -8.53
C LEU A 125 2.43 5.89 -9.20
N PHE A 126 2.35 4.96 -10.14
CA PHE A 126 1.08 4.49 -10.66
C PHE A 126 1.10 2.98 -10.87
N CYS A 127 -0.04 2.36 -10.60
CA CYS A 127 -0.28 0.95 -10.80
C CYS A 127 -1.16 0.74 -12.01
N VAL A 128 -0.78 -0.18 -12.89
CA VAL A 128 -1.60 -0.55 -14.05
C VAL A 128 -1.90 -2.05 -14.08
N ASP A 129 -3.00 -2.42 -14.70
CA ASP A 129 -3.38 -3.80 -14.97
C ASP A 129 -2.59 -4.42 -16.14
N SER A 130 -2.89 -5.68 -16.44
CA SER A 130 -2.29 -6.42 -17.57
C SER A 130 -2.59 -5.80 -18.94
N ARG A 131 -3.67 -5.03 -19.07
CA ARG A 131 -4.06 -4.28 -20.28
C ARG A 131 -3.42 -2.89 -20.35
N GLY A 132 -2.67 -2.50 -19.32
CA GLY A 132 -1.99 -1.20 -19.22
C GLY A 132 -2.89 -0.06 -18.73
N ARG A 133 -4.11 -0.34 -18.28
CA ARG A 133 -5.00 0.67 -17.70
C ARG A 133 -4.58 0.99 -16.28
N THR A 134 -4.55 2.27 -15.94
CA THR A 134 -4.25 2.72 -14.57
C THR A 134 -5.36 2.32 -13.63
N VAL A 135 -4.99 1.60 -12.56
CA VAL A 135 -5.90 1.16 -11.50
C VAL A 135 -5.65 1.89 -10.18
N ALA A 136 -4.45 2.43 -9.98
CA ALA A 136 -4.15 3.28 -8.84
C ALA A 136 -3.05 4.30 -9.14
N THR A 137 -3.06 5.44 -8.46
CA THR A 137 -2.03 6.48 -8.52
C THR A 137 -1.68 6.95 -7.12
N TRP A 138 -0.39 7.02 -6.80
CA TRP A 138 0.14 7.59 -5.58
C TRP A 138 0.72 8.98 -5.87
N ALA A 139 0.17 10.00 -5.21
CA ALA A 139 0.68 11.37 -5.21
C ALA A 139 1.47 11.62 -3.92
N GLN A 140 2.79 11.79 -4.03
CA GLN A 140 3.68 11.92 -2.88
C GLN A 140 3.48 13.23 -2.12
N SER A 141 3.21 14.34 -2.82
CA SER A 141 3.00 15.65 -2.20
C SER A 141 1.78 15.69 -1.28
N GLU A 142 0.77 14.89 -1.61
CA GLU A 142 -0.50 14.82 -0.88
C GLU A 142 -0.58 13.60 0.05
N LEU A 143 0.37 12.67 -0.08
CA LEU A 143 0.35 11.35 0.57
C LEU A 143 -0.95 10.59 0.26
N THR A 144 -1.41 10.65 -0.98
CA THR A 144 -2.72 10.14 -1.40
C THR A 144 -2.59 9.03 -2.43
N LEU A 145 -3.28 7.91 -2.18
CA LEU A 145 -3.49 6.81 -3.10
C LEU A 145 -4.91 6.87 -3.66
N CYS A 146 -5.05 7.20 -4.95
CA CYS A 146 -6.33 7.17 -5.66
C CYS A 146 -6.48 5.82 -6.37
N VAL A 147 -7.59 5.12 -6.15
CA VAL A 147 -7.86 3.79 -6.70
C VAL A 147 -9.15 3.82 -7.50
N VAL A 148 -9.14 3.26 -8.72
CA VAL A 148 -10.36 3.17 -9.52
C VAL A 148 -11.35 2.18 -8.89
N PRO A 149 -12.67 2.39 -9.00
CA PRO A 149 -13.66 1.52 -8.36
C PRO A 149 -13.53 0.05 -8.75
N SER A 150 -13.19 -0.23 -10.02
CA SER A 150 -13.02 -1.60 -10.52
C SER A 150 -11.88 -2.38 -9.85
N ALA A 151 -11.01 -1.73 -9.08
CA ALA A 151 -9.92 -2.35 -8.33
C ALA A 151 -10.20 -2.47 -6.82
N GLU A 152 -11.42 -2.18 -6.36
CA GLU A 152 -11.81 -2.28 -4.94
C GLU A 152 -11.60 -3.69 -4.38
N ALA A 153 -11.85 -4.73 -5.19
CA ALA A 153 -11.66 -6.12 -4.78
C ALA A 153 -10.21 -6.48 -4.42
N ILE A 154 -9.23 -5.66 -4.81
CA ILE A 154 -7.81 -5.84 -4.49
C ILE A 154 -7.24 -4.68 -3.67
N LEU A 155 -8.10 -3.92 -2.99
CA LEU A 155 -7.70 -2.69 -2.28
C LEU A 155 -6.59 -2.94 -1.26
N ASP A 156 -6.67 -4.02 -0.48
CA ASP A 156 -5.66 -4.38 0.52
C ASP A 156 -4.29 -4.58 -0.14
N HIS A 157 -4.26 -5.27 -1.29
CA HIS A 157 -3.03 -5.48 -2.05
C HIS A 157 -2.46 -4.16 -2.56
N LEU A 158 -3.31 -3.24 -3.03
CA LEU A 158 -2.86 -1.93 -3.51
C LEU A 158 -2.28 -1.07 -2.38
N VAL A 159 -2.94 -1.03 -1.22
CA VAL A 159 -2.46 -0.28 -0.05
C VAL A 159 -1.12 -0.85 0.45
N VAL A 160 -1.07 -2.16 0.66
CA VAL A 160 0.14 -2.83 1.16
C VAL A 160 1.29 -2.74 0.15
N THR A 161 1.05 -3.02 -1.13
CA THR A 161 2.11 -2.90 -2.12
C THR A 161 2.56 -1.45 -2.29
N CYS A 162 1.68 -0.45 -2.21
CA CYS A 162 2.08 0.95 -2.20
C CYS A 162 3.07 1.24 -1.05
N LEU A 163 2.75 0.84 0.18
CA LEU A 163 3.66 0.92 1.33
C LEU A 163 5.02 0.26 1.05
N LEU A 164 5.03 -0.98 0.57
CA LEU A 164 6.28 -1.70 0.30
C LEU A 164 7.16 -0.98 -0.74
N HIS A 165 6.55 -0.40 -1.76
CA HIS A 165 7.29 0.38 -2.77
C HIS A 165 7.84 1.68 -2.20
N LEU A 166 7.09 2.39 -1.36
CA LEU A 166 7.56 3.60 -0.68
C LEU A 166 8.71 3.29 0.28
N TRP A 167 8.57 2.25 1.10
CA TRP A 167 9.61 1.80 2.03
C TRP A 167 10.92 1.45 1.31
N ILE A 168 10.87 0.58 0.30
CA ILE A 168 12.09 0.18 -0.41
C ILE A 168 12.74 1.36 -1.15
N ARG A 169 11.94 2.33 -1.63
CA ARG A 169 12.47 3.56 -2.23
C ARG A 169 13.20 4.44 -1.23
N GLN A 170 12.72 4.55 0.00
CA GLN A 170 13.45 5.27 1.07
C GLN A 170 14.82 4.65 1.35
N LEU A 171 14.98 3.34 1.12
CA LEU A 171 16.27 2.65 1.19
C LEU A 171 17.17 2.83 -0.05
N GLY A 172 16.80 3.73 -0.97
CA GLY A 172 17.55 3.98 -2.22
C GLY A 172 17.43 2.87 -3.26
N ARG A 173 16.39 2.03 -3.17
CA ARG A 173 16.20 0.89 -4.07
C ARG A 173 14.87 1.01 -4.82
N TRP A 174 14.85 0.52 -6.05
CA TRP A 174 13.62 0.22 -6.78
C TRP A 174 13.59 -1.27 -7.02
#